data_AF-A0A7Y4IE85-F1
#
_entry.id   AF-A0A7Y4IE85-F1
#
_cell.length_a   1.000
_cell.length_b   1.000
_cell.length_c   1.000
_cell.angle_alpha   90.00
_cell.angle_beta   90.00
_cell.angle_gamma   90.00
#
_symmetry.space_group_name_H-M   'P 1'
#
loop_
_entity.id
_entity.type
_entity.pdbx_description
1 polymer ?
#
loop_
_entity_poly.entity_id
_entity_poly.type
_entity_poly.pdbx_seq_one_letter_code
_entity_poly.pdbx_strand_id
1 'polypeptide(L)'
;MGKKSDTTIENRVYLFESLASSYVASATEVLSSEDPAVRQRARRALAELAFVSCVMADTAHLPAEQVRAQVLGAPERVPEAPSKVAGGAARKRNK
;
A
#
# COMPACT_ATOMS: atom_id res chain seq x y z
N MET A 1 22.59 16.33 -12.51
CA MET A 1 22.33 14.88 -12.29
C MET A 1 21.12 14.76 -11.39
N GLY A 2 20.00 14.24 -11.89
CA GLY A 2 18.76 14.09 -11.12
C GLY A 2 17.55 14.02 -12.05
N LYS A 3 17.26 12.83 -12.60
CA LYS A 3 16.10 12.58 -13.48
C LYS A 3 15.61 11.11 -13.53
N LYS A 4 16.16 10.19 -12.71
CA LYS A 4 15.75 8.78 -12.75
C LYS A 4 14.63 8.45 -11.76
N SER A 5 14.55 9.17 -10.63
CA SER A 5 13.58 8.91 -9.57
C SER A 5 12.19 9.47 -9.86
N ASP A 6 12.09 10.62 -10.54
CA ASP A 6 10.79 11.27 -10.83
C ASP A 6 9.93 10.41 -11.75
N THR A 7 10.53 9.82 -12.80
CA THR A 7 9.83 8.92 -13.72
C THR A 7 9.24 7.69 -13.02
N THR A 8 9.89 7.17 -11.98
CA THR A 8 9.41 5.99 -11.27
C THR A 8 8.26 6.34 -10.34
N ILE A 9 8.32 7.49 -9.65
CA ILE A 9 7.22 7.93 -8.76
C ILE A 9 5.97 8.28 -9.57
N GLU A 10 6.11 9.04 -10.67
CA GLU A 10 4.99 9.37 -11.56
C GLU A 10 4.33 8.10 -12.10
N ASN A 11 5.12 7.13 -12.57
CA ASN A 11 4.59 5.85 -13.05
C ASN A 11 3.84 5.06 -11.96
N ARG A 12 4.32 5.05 -10.71
CA ARG A 12 3.62 4.41 -9.58
C ARG A 12 2.27 5.05 -9.33
N VAL A 13 2.21 6.39 -9.32
CA VAL A 13 1.00 7.16 -9.03
C VAL A 13 -0.03 6.96 -10.14
N TYR A 14 0.36 7.09 -11.41
CA TYR A 14 -0.57 6.92 -12.54
C TYR A 14 -1.11 5.49 -12.66
N LEU A 15 -0.26 4.47 -12.44
CA LEU A 15 -0.70 3.08 -12.43
C LEU A 15 -1.67 2.80 -11.28
N PHE A 16 -1.36 3.29 -10.09
CA PHE A 16 -2.24 3.13 -8.94
C PHE A 16 -3.57 3.84 -9.13
N GLU A 17 -3.56 5.10 -9.56
CA GLU A 17 -4.79 5.87 -9.78
C GLU A 17 -5.72 5.19 -10.78
N SER A 18 -5.17 4.68 -11.88
CA SER A 18 -5.94 3.98 -12.91
C SER A 18 -6.57 2.69 -12.37
N LEU A 19 -5.79 1.86 -11.68
CA LEU A 19 -6.25 0.60 -11.10
C LEU A 19 -7.24 0.81 -9.95
N ALA A 20 -6.96 1.77 -9.07
CA ALA A 20 -7.80 2.10 -7.93
C ALA A 20 -9.14 2.68 -8.38
N SER A 21 -9.14 3.57 -9.38
CA SER A 21 -10.37 4.13 -9.96
C SER A 21 -11.27 3.04 -10.52
N SER A 22 -10.70 2.11 -11.30
CA SER A 22 -11.43 0.96 -11.84
C SER A 22 -11.99 0.07 -10.73
N TYR A 23 -11.18 -0.21 -9.70
CA TYR A 23 -11.61 -1.05 -8.59
C TYR A 23 -12.75 -0.40 -7.78
N VAL A 24 -12.61 0.88 -7.39
CA VAL A 24 -13.63 1.60 -6.62
C VAL A 24 -14.96 1.65 -7.38
N ALA A 25 -14.92 1.94 -8.69
CA ALA A 25 -16.12 1.92 -9.52
C ALA A 25 -16.83 0.55 -9.48
N SER A 26 -16.08 -0.56 -9.53
CA SER A 26 -16.64 -1.91 -9.50
C SER A 26 -17.03 -2.41 -8.11
N ALA A 27 -16.40 -1.89 -7.05
CA ALA A 27 -16.52 -2.37 -5.67
C ALA A 27 -17.38 -1.46 -4.77
N THR A 28 -18.10 -0.50 -5.36
CA THR A 28 -18.86 0.53 -4.62
C THR A 28 -19.83 -0.08 -3.60
N GLU A 29 -20.56 -1.14 -3.97
CA GLU A 29 -21.49 -1.82 -3.07
C GLU A 29 -20.78 -2.52 -1.91
N VAL A 30 -19.63 -3.14 -2.17
CA VAL A 30 -18.84 -3.87 -1.16
C VAL A 30 -18.18 -2.90 -0.19
N LEU A 31 -17.69 -1.76 -0.69
CA LEU A 31 -17.12 -0.68 0.12
C LEU A 31 -18.17 -0.01 1.02
N SER A 32 -19.42 0.02 0.57
CA SER A 32 -20.56 0.61 1.29
C SER A 32 -21.36 -0.41 2.12
N SER A 33 -20.91 -1.66 2.19
CA SER A 33 -21.58 -2.71 2.94
C SER A 33 -21.73 -2.35 4.42
N GLU A 34 -22.85 -2.72 5.05
CA GLU A 34 -23.06 -2.57 6.49
C GLU A 34 -22.11 -3.47 7.32
N ASP A 35 -21.65 -4.59 6.75
CA ASP A 35 -20.73 -5.51 7.42
C ASP A 35 -19.29 -4.92 7.44
N PRO A 36 -18.73 -4.62 8.63
CA PRO A 36 -17.37 -4.08 8.75
C PRO A 36 -16.29 -5.03 8.20
N ALA A 37 -16.50 -6.35 8.26
CA ALA A 37 -15.55 -7.33 7.74
C ALA A 37 -15.54 -7.32 6.20
N VAL A 38 -16.69 -7.14 5.56
CA VAL A 38 -16.81 -6.96 4.11
C VAL A 38 -16.06 -5.69 3.68
N ARG A 39 -16.30 -4.56 4.36
CA ARG A 39 -15.58 -3.30 4.05
C ARG A 39 -14.07 -3.44 4.25
N GLN A 40 -13.64 -4.14 5.29
CA GLN A 40 -12.21 -4.35 5.54
C GLN A 40 -11.54 -5.18 4.44
N ARG A 41 -12.20 -6.24 3.94
CA ARG A 41 -11.70 -6.99 2.78
C ARG A 41 -11.57 -6.09 1.55
N ALA A 42 -12.57 -5.25 1.29
CA ALA A 42 -12.52 -4.32 0.16
C ALA A 42 -11.40 -3.28 0.29
N ARG A 43 -11.14 -2.77 1.50
CA ARG A 43 -9.99 -1.87 1.76
C ARG A 43 -8.64 -2.57 1.64
N ARG A 44 -8.55 -3.86 2.00
CA ARG A 44 -7.31 -4.64 1.85
C ARG A 44 -6.91 -4.78 0.39
N ALA A 45 -7.89 -4.96 -0.52
CA ALA A 45 -7.61 -4.98 -1.95
C ALA A 45 -6.97 -3.68 -2.47
N LEU A 46 -7.34 -2.50 -1.92
CA LEU A 46 -6.66 -1.24 -2.27
C LEU A 46 -5.18 -1.25 -1.87
N ALA A 47 -4.83 -1.84 -0.73
CA ALA A 47 -3.44 -1.99 -0.31
C ALA A 47 -2.67 -2.96 -1.23
N GLU A 48 -3.33 -4.02 -1.71
CA GLU A 48 -2.75 -4.95 -2.68
C GLU A 48 -2.52 -4.27 -4.05
N LEU A 49 -3.46 -3.44 -4.51
CA LEU A 49 -3.27 -2.65 -5.73
C LEU A 49 -2.12 -1.65 -5.62
N ALA A 50 -1.94 -1.02 -4.45
CA ALA A 50 -0.80 -0.14 -4.20
C ALA A 50 0.52 -0.92 -4.28
N PHE A 51 0.59 -2.12 -3.69
CA PHE A 51 1.75 -2.99 -3.81
C PHE A 51 2.06 -3.37 -5.26
N VAL A 52 1.05 -3.83 -6.01
CA VAL A 52 1.21 -4.20 -7.42
C VAL A 52 1.71 -3.01 -8.25
N SER A 53 1.18 -1.82 -8.02
CA SER A 53 1.58 -0.60 -8.73
C SER A 53 3.04 -0.24 -8.46
N CYS A 54 3.51 -0.39 -7.21
CA CYS A 54 4.91 -0.23 -6.85
C CYS A 54 5.80 -1.25 -7.56
N VAL A 55 5.46 -2.55 -7.49
CA VAL A 55 6.25 -3.60 -8.13
C VAL A 55 6.33 -3.39 -9.63
N MET A 56 5.21 -3.13 -10.31
CA MET A 56 5.18 -2.91 -11.76
C MET A 56 6.04 -1.71 -12.19
N ALA A 57 5.96 -0.59 -11.46
CA ALA A 57 6.77 0.57 -11.78
C ALA A 57 8.27 0.31 -11.57
N ASP A 58 8.62 -0.41 -10.50
CA ASP A 58 10.01 -0.69 -10.14
C ASP A 58 10.66 -1.72 -11.05
N THR A 59 9.85 -2.60 -11.62
CA THR A 59 10.28 -3.71 -12.48
C THR A 59 9.92 -3.52 -13.94
N ALA A 60 9.55 -2.30 -14.38
CA ALA A 60 9.14 -2.00 -15.75
C ALA A 60 10.18 -2.36 -16.85
N HIS A 61 11.44 -2.61 -16.44
CA HIS A 61 12.55 -3.02 -17.30
C HIS A 61 12.72 -4.55 -17.39
N LEU A 62 11.99 -5.33 -16.59
CA LEU A 62 12.09 -6.79 -16.53
C LEU A 62 11.05 -7.45 -17.45
N PRO A 63 11.30 -8.70 -17.89
CA PRO A 63 10.30 -9.53 -18.56
C PRO A 63 9.09 -9.83 -17.65
N ALA A 64 7.91 -9.98 -18.25
CA ALA A 64 6.64 -10.20 -17.52
C ALA A 64 6.67 -11.39 -16.55
N GLU A 65 7.34 -12.50 -16.91
CA GLU A 65 7.54 -13.68 -16.05
C GLU A 65 8.22 -13.31 -14.71
N GLN A 66 9.22 -12.43 -14.76
CA GLN A 66 9.97 -11.98 -13.59
C GLN A 66 9.17 -10.99 -12.75
N VAL A 67 8.42 -10.08 -13.39
CA VAL A 67 7.50 -9.17 -12.70
C VAL A 67 6.44 -9.97 -11.93
N ARG A 68 5.85 -10.99 -12.58
CA ARG A 68 4.88 -11.90 -11.95
C ARG A 68 5.47 -12.61 -10.74
N ALA A 69 6.71 -13.09 -10.83
CA ALA A 69 7.39 -13.72 -9.70
C ALA A 69 7.53 -12.77 -8.50
N GLN A 70 7.79 -11.47 -8.75
CA GLN A 70 7.87 -10.49 -7.66
C GLN A 70 6.52 -10.12 -7.06
N VAL A 71 5.47 -10.02 -7.87
CA VAL A 71 4.10 -9.76 -7.38
C VAL A 71 3.59 -10.92 -6.53
N LEU A 72 3.90 -12.16 -6.92
CA LEU A 72 3.47 -13.37 -6.20
C LEU A 72 4.42 -13.77 -5.05
N GLY A 73 5.63 -13.22 -5.02
CA GLY A 73 6.57 -13.36 -3.92
C GLY A 73 6.05 -12.65 -2.67
N ALA A 74 6.27 -13.23 -1.49
CA ALA A 74 5.87 -12.59 -0.24
C ALA A 74 6.62 -11.26 -0.09
N PRO A 75 5.93 -10.13 0.18
CA PRO A 75 6.63 -8.89 0.46
C PRO A 75 7.49 -9.08 1.71
N GLU A 76 8.75 -8.64 1.64
CA GLU A 76 9.58 -8.48 2.83
C GLU A 76 8.79 -7.63 3.82
N ARG A 77 8.52 -8.16 5.02
CA ARG A 77 7.71 -7.46 6.03
C ARG A 77 8.39 -6.14 6.35
N VAL A 78 7.78 -5.02 5.95
CA VAL A 78 8.17 -3.71 6.45
C VAL A 78 7.95 -3.73 7.97
N PRO A 79 8.98 -3.46 8.80
CA PRO A 79 8.81 -3.40 10.24
C PRO A 79 7.72 -2.38 10.57
N GLU A 80 6.76 -2.77 11.43
CA GLU A 80 5.77 -1.83 11.94
C GLU A 80 6.49 -0.61 12.54
N ALA A 81 6.10 0.59 12.12
CA ALA A 81 6.63 1.83 12.68
C ALA A 81 6.48 1.78 14.21
N PRO A 82 7.48 2.24 14.98
CA PRO A 82 7.45 2.13 16.43
C PRO A 82 6.23 2.87 16.98
N SER A 83 5.29 2.09 17.55
CA SER A 83 4.18 2.61 18.33
C SER A 83 4.75 3.43 19.47
N LYS A 84 4.59 4.76 19.40
CA LYS A 84 4.89 5.64 20.53
C LYS A 84 3.85 5.39 21.62
N VAL A 85 4.09 4.38 22.46
CA VAL A 85 3.46 4.30 23.78
C VAL A 85 4.23 5.26 24.68
N ALA A 86 3.89 6.56 24.61
CA ALA A 86 4.34 7.53 25.60
C ALA A 86 3.50 7.35 26.86
N GLY A 87 3.94 6.43 27.71
CA GLY A 87 3.41 6.25 29.06
C GLY A 87 3.45 7.56 29.85
N GLY A 88 2.33 7.87 30.50
CA GLY A 88 2.20 9.00 31.41
C GLY A 88 3.25 8.92 32.52
N ALA A 89 4.13 9.92 32.57
CA ALA A 89 5.09 10.08 33.64
C ALA A 89 4.35 10.46 34.93
N ALA A 90 4.30 9.48 35.84
CA ALA A 90 3.79 9.61 37.18
C ALA A 90 4.60 10.62 38.02
N ARG A 91 3.84 11.43 38.77
CA ARG A 91 4.17 12.22 39.97
C ARG A 91 5.56 11.96 40.60
N LYS A 92 6.36 13.01 40.74
CA LYS A 92 7.34 13.15 41.82
C LYS A 92 6.87 14.22 42.81
N ARG A 93 6.39 13.76 43.96
CA ARG A 93 6.23 14.52 45.21
C ARG A 93 7.56 14.38 45.95
N ASN A 94 8.31 15.46 46.15
CA ASN A 94 9.44 15.45 47.08
C ASN A 94 9.05 16.22 48.34
N LYS A 95 9.33 15.57 49.48
CA LYS A 95 9.35 16.11 50.83
C LYS A 95 10.81 16.27 51.22
#